data_AF-A0A098EC16-F1
#
_entry.id   AF-A0A098EC16-F1
#
_cell.length_a   1.000
_cell.length_b   1.000
_cell.length_c   1.000
_cell.angle_alpha   90.00
_cell.angle_beta   90.00
_cell.angle_gamma   90.00
#
_symmetry.space_group_name_H-M   'P 1'
#
loop_
_entity.id
_entity.type
_entity.pdbx_description
1 polymer ?
#
loop_
_entity_poly.entity_id
_entity_poly.type
_entity_poly.pdbx_seq_one_letter_code
_entity_poly.pdbx_strand_id
1 'polypeptide(L)'
;MFGSLKIFVLQLDTHPMIFGAFLSIIGLQTIVFGLQSKIYSKSIGLGNESKTLKFIDKYFTLEKGTVIGLTISFIGIAILIYIFNTWLTVGFVQQIKLMLAGMTLTVLGIQIIFSSWFLSIIGIEKR
;
A
#
# COMPACT_ATOMS: atom_id res chain seq x y z
N MET A 1 1.13 13.88 22.65
CA MET A 1 -0.31 13.66 22.92
C MET A 1 -1.12 14.31 21.81
N PHE A 2 -1.43 13.61 20.72
CA PHE A 2 -2.37 14.12 19.71
C PHE A 2 -3.78 13.86 20.24
N GLY A 3 -4.40 14.91 20.77
CA GLY A 3 -5.76 14.90 21.32
C GLY A 3 -6.79 14.51 20.26
N SER A 4 -7.87 13.89 20.73
CA SER A 4 -9.03 13.49 19.95
C SER A 4 -9.57 14.68 19.16
N LEU A 5 -9.29 14.73 17.85
CA LEU A 5 -9.88 15.71 16.94
C LEU A 5 -11.38 15.40 16.82
N LYS A 6 -12.18 16.11 17.61
CA LYS A 6 -13.64 16.12 17.50
C LYS A 6 -14.01 16.96 16.29
N ILE A 7 -14.29 16.31 15.17
CA ILE A 7 -14.96 16.96 14.05
C ILE A 7 -16.47 16.78 14.29
N PHE A 8 -17.08 17.87 14.75
CA PHE A 8 -18.52 18.08 14.91
C PHE A 8 -19.24 17.27 16.01
N VAL A 9 -19.35 15.94 15.91
CA VAL A 9 -20.00 15.05 16.91
C VAL A 9 -19.33 13.66 17.00
N LEU A 10 -18.49 13.27 16.03
CA LEU A 10 -17.75 12.02 16.08
C LEU A 10 -16.43 12.20 16.85
N GLN A 11 -16.24 11.43 17.91
CA GLN A 11 -14.89 11.17 18.39
C GLN A 11 -14.21 10.29 17.33
N LEU A 12 -13.24 10.86 16.60
CA LEU A 12 -12.34 10.10 15.73
C LEU A 12 -11.40 9.28 16.62
N ASP A 13 -11.99 8.21 17.14
CA ASP A 13 -11.33 7.23 17.97
C ASP A 13 -10.68 6.15 17.09
N THR A 14 -10.35 5.01 17.67
CA THR A 14 -9.65 3.92 16.97
C THR A 14 -10.51 3.25 15.88
N HIS A 15 -11.83 3.17 16.06
CA HIS A 15 -12.71 2.45 15.12
C HIS A 15 -12.72 3.03 13.70
N PRO A 16 -12.91 4.35 13.47
CA PRO A 16 -12.84 4.93 12.12
C PRO A 16 -11.47 4.76 11.46
N MET A 17 -10.37 4.77 12.23
CA MET A 17 -9.03 4.53 11.67
C MET A 17 -8.89 3.10 11.15
N ILE A 18 -9.45 2.10 11.87
CA ILE A 18 -9.44 0.71 11.41
C ILE A 18 -10.22 0.57 10.10
N PHE A 19 -11.41 1.18 10.02
CA PHE A 19 -12.19 1.20 8.78
C PHE A 19 -11.46 1.89 7.63
N GLY A 20 -10.79 3.02 7.90
CA GLY A 20 -9.98 3.73 6.90
C GLY A 20 -8.80 2.91 6.40
N ALA A 21 -8.09 2.22 7.30
CA ALA A 21 -7.01 1.30 6.95
C ALA A 21 -7.52 0.15 6.08
N PHE A 22 -8.64 -0.47 6.48
CA PHE A 22 -9.28 -1.55 5.74
C PHE A 22 -9.70 -1.12 4.32
N LEU A 23 -10.39 0.01 4.19
CA LEU A 23 -10.78 0.58 2.89
C LEU A 23 -9.58 0.93 2.02
N SER A 24 -8.50 1.43 2.63
CA SER A 24 -7.27 1.76 1.89
C SER A 24 -6.61 0.50 1.32
N ILE A 25 -6.52 -0.57 2.12
CA ILE A 25 -5.94 -1.85 1.71
C ILE A 25 -6.77 -2.46 0.57
N ILE A 26 -8.10 -2.53 0.72
CA ILE A 26 -8.97 -3.10 -0.31
C ILE A 26 -8.95 -2.23 -1.57
N GLY A 27 -9.06 -0.91 -1.42
CA GLY A 27 -9.04 0.01 -2.56
C GLY A 27 -7.77 -0.14 -3.39
N LEU A 28 -6.61 -0.17 -2.73
CA LEU A 28 -5.33 -0.38 -3.41
C LEU A 28 -5.28 -1.77 -4.07
N GLN A 29 -5.69 -2.82 -3.37
CA GLN A 29 -5.73 -4.19 -3.91
C GLN A 29 -6.61 -4.29 -5.17
N THR A 30 -7.80 -3.69 -5.16
CA THR A 30 -8.71 -3.68 -6.32
C THR A 30 -8.12 -2.91 -7.51
N ILE A 31 -7.52 -1.75 -7.27
CA ILE A 31 -6.86 -0.96 -8.32
C ILE A 31 -5.72 -1.75 -8.94
N VAL A 32 -4.85 -2.32 -8.11
CA VAL A 32 -3.71 -3.16 -8.54
C VAL A 32 -4.20 -4.32 -9.40
N PHE A 33 -5.22 -5.04 -8.94
CA PHE A 33 -5.80 -6.16 -9.68
C PHE A 33 -6.36 -5.73 -11.04
N GLY A 34 -7.08 -4.61 -11.10
CA GLY A 34 -7.60 -4.06 -12.34
C GLY A 34 -6.50 -3.66 -13.34
N LEU A 35 -5.40 -3.10 -12.85
CA LEU A 35 -4.23 -2.76 -13.67
C LEU A 35 -3.57 -4.02 -14.24
N GLN A 36 -3.33 -5.02 -13.39
CA GLN A 36 -2.75 -6.30 -13.78
C GLN A 36 -3.63 -7.04 -14.81
N SER A 37 -4.95 -7.07 -14.59
CA SER A 37 -5.91 -7.68 -15.54
C SER A 37 -5.86 -7.02 -16.92
N LYS A 38 -5.78 -5.68 -16.97
CA LYS A 38 -5.66 -4.94 -18.24
C LYS A 38 -4.33 -5.23 -18.96
N ILE A 39 -3.22 -5.30 -18.22
CA ILE A 39 -1.90 -5.62 -18.79
C ILE A 39 -1.87 -7.06 -19.30
N TYR A 40 -2.43 -7.99 -18.53
CA TYR A 40 -2.55 -9.39 -18.94
C TYR A 40 -3.44 -9.55 -20.18
N SER A 41 -4.57 -8.84 -20.27
CA SER A 41 -5.41 -8.84 -21.47
C SER A 41 -4.64 -8.35 -22.73
N LYS A 42 -3.72 -7.39 -22.57
CA LYS A 42 -2.80 -6.95 -23.63
C LYS A 42 -1.77 -8.03 -23.99
N SER A 43 -1.26 -8.79 -23.02
CA SER A 43 -0.23 -9.81 -23.28
C SER A 43 -0.79 -10.92 -24.17
N ILE A 44 -2.02 -11.38 -23.92
CA ILE A 44 -2.73 -12.40 -24.71
C ILE A 44 -3.36 -11.89 -26.02
N GLY A 45 -3.18 -10.59 -26.36
CA GLY A 45 -3.68 -10.01 -27.62
C GLY A 45 -5.19 -9.73 -27.66
N LEU A 46 -5.89 -9.83 -26.53
CA LEU A 46 -7.33 -9.56 -26.42
C LEU A 46 -7.64 -8.09 -26.06
N GLY A 47 -6.63 -7.31 -25.65
CA GLY A 47 -6.79 -5.94 -25.18
C GLY A 47 -6.53 -4.88 -26.27
N ASN A 48 -7.54 -4.07 -26.59
CA ASN A 48 -7.36 -2.84 -27.38
C ASN A 48 -6.48 -1.82 -26.63
N GLU A 49 -5.69 -1.02 -27.37
CA GLU A 49 -4.88 0.06 -26.80
C GLU A 49 -5.76 1.10 -26.07
N SER A 50 -5.90 0.96 -24.75
CA SER A 50 -6.59 1.94 -23.92
C SER A 50 -5.65 3.06 -23.49
N LYS A 51 -6.18 4.28 -23.29
CA LYS A 51 -5.41 5.43 -22.76
C LYS A 51 -4.72 5.10 -21.43
N THR A 52 -5.36 4.26 -20.61
CA THR A 52 -4.80 3.72 -19.36
C THR A 52 -3.56 2.87 -19.61
N LEU A 53 -3.55 2.00 -20.62
CA LEU A 53 -2.39 1.17 -20.98
C LEU A 53 -1.18 2.03 -21.36
N LYS A 54 -1.38 3.06 -22.19
CA LYS A 54 -0.30 3.99 -22.59
C LYS A 54 0.26 4.76 -21.40
N PHE A 55 -0.58 5.13 -20.44
CA PHE A 55 -0.15 5.80 -19.22
C PHE A 55 0.66 4.86 -18.32
N ILE A 56 0.22 3.60 -18.18
CA ILE A 56 0.93 2.60 -17.38
C ILE A 56 2.28 2.25 -18.02
N ASP A 57 2.34 2.04 -19.34
CA ASP A 57 3.60 1.78 -20.07
C ASP A 57 4.60 2.96 -19.93
N LYS A 58 4.11 4.20 -19.84
CA LYS A 58 4.95 5.40 -19.75
C LYS A 58 5.47 5.69 -18.34
N TYR A 59 4.66 5.45 -17.30
CA TYR A 59 4.97 5.86 -15.94
C TYR A 59 5.32 4.70 -15.00
N PHE A 60 4.87 3.49 -15.30
CA PHE A 60 5.00 2.33 -14.43
C PHE A 60 6.19 1.46 -14.90
N THR A 61 7.40 1.89 -14.56
CA THR A 61 8.57 1.03 -14.68
C THR A 61 8.74 0.20 -13.40
N LEU A 62 9.13 -1.06 -13.56
CA LEU A 62 9.38 -2.00 -12.46
C LEU A 62 10.24 -1.40 -11.35
N GLU A 63 11.34 -0.77 -11.76
CA GLU A 63 12.32 -0.16 -10.86
C GLU A 63 11.70 0.92 -9.98
N LYS A 64 10.82 1.75 -10.55
CA LYS A 64 10.13 2.82 -9.79
C LYS A 64 9.12 2.24 -8.82
N GLY A 65 8.32 1.27 -9.25
CA GLY A 65 7.31 0.63 -8.40
C GLY A 65 7.94 -0.08 -7.20
N THR A 66 9.02 -0.82 -7.41
CA THR A 66 9.75 -1.50 -6.33
C THR A 66 10.43 -0.51 -5.38
N VAL A 67 11.07 0.55 -5.89
CA VAL A 67 11.70 1.57 -5.03
C VAL A 67 10.65 2.28 -4.16
N ILE A 68 9.51 2.68 -4.74
CA ILE A 68 8.41 3.31 -4.00
C ILE A 68 7.87 2.36 -2.92
N GLY A 69 7.60 1.11 -3.29
CA GLY A 69 7.09 0.10 -2.37
C GLY A 69 8.07 -0.19 -1.22
N LEU A 70 9.38 -0.24 -1.50
CA LEU A 70 10.43 -0.38 -0.49
C LEU A 70 10.49 0.81 0.45
N THR A 71 10.47 2.05 -0.06
CA THR A 71 10.47 3.25 0.78
C THR A 71 9.28 3.28 1.73
N ILE A 72 8.07 3.00 1.22
CA ILE A 72 6.84 2.97 2.01
C ILE A 72 6.90 1.86 3.07
N SER A 73 7.34 0.65 2.68
CA SER A 73 7.47 -0.49 3.60
C SER A 73 8.49 -0.20 4.70
N PHE A 74 9.63 0.41 4.34
CA PHE A 74 10.69 0.72 5.29
C PHE A 74 10.24 1.74 6.34
N ILE A 75 9.49 2.77 5.92
CA ILE A 75 8.88 3.73 6.85
C ILE A 75 7.91 3.02 7.81
N GLY A 76 7.05 2.14 7.28
CA GLY A 76 6.10 1.37 8.10
C GLY A 76 6.81 0.47 9.12
N ILE A 77 7.85 -0.25 8.69
CA ILE A 77 8.66 -1.12 9.54
C ILE A 77 9.41 -0.31 10.60
N ALA A 78 9.99 0.84 10.26
CA ALA A 78 10.68 1.71 11.22
C ALA A 78 9.74 2.17 12.34
N ILE A 79 8.49 2.50 12.02
CA ILE A 79 7.45 2.84 13.00
C ILE A 79 7.17 1.63 13.92
N LEU A 80 7.03 0.43 13.35
CA LEU A 80 6.77 -0.78 14.13
C LEU A 80 7.94 -1.15 15.05
N ILE A 81 9.17 -1.06 14.57
CA ILE A 81 10.39 -1.28 15.37
C ILE A 81 10.46 -0.27 16.52
N TYR A 82 10.15 0.99 16.26
CA TYR A 82 10.11 2.02 17.30
C TYR A 82 9.11 1.67 18.41
N ILE A 83 7.88 1.27 18.04
CA ILE A 83 6.86 0.86 19.01
C ILE A 83 7.31 -0.38 19.78
N PHE A 84 7.91 -1.36 19.09
CA PHE A 84 8.39 -2.60 19.71
C PHE A 84 9.52 -2.35 20.71
N ASN A 85 10.49 -1.49 20.36
CA ASN A 85 11.58 -1.10 21.28
C ASN A 85 11.04 -0.31 22.48
N THR A 86 10.04 0.55 22.27
CA THR A 86 9.39 1.27 23.37
C THR A 86 8.67 0.30 24.31
N TRP A 87 8.04 -0.73 23.75
CA TRP A 87 7.38 -1.78 24.53
C TRP A 87 8.37 -2.59 25.38
N LEU A 88 9.53 -2.92 24.84
CA LEU A 88 10.58 -3.63 25.57
C LEU A 88 11.19 -2.81 26.72
N THR A 89 11.27 -1.48 26.57
CA THR A 89 11.95 -0.60 27.54
C THR A 89 11.01 -0.07 28.63
N VAL A 90 9.75 0.22 28.30
CA VAL A 90 8.80 0.90 29.20
C VAL A 90 7.64 -0.02 29.64
N GLY A 91 7.52 -1.22 29.07
CA GLY A 91 6.40 -2.13 29.31
C GLY A 91 5.23 -1.90 28.33
N PHE A 92 4.02 -2.35 28.66
CA PHE A 92 2.87 -2.25 27.76
C PHE A 92 2.55 -0.80 27.37
N VAL A 93 2.68 -0.46 26.08
CA VAL A 93 2.40 0.88 25.56
C VAL A 93 1.17 0.86 24.67
N GLN A 94 0.14 1.61 25.05
CA GLN A 94 -1.12 1.68 24.31
C GLN A 94 -1.06 2.66 23.12
N GLN A 95 -0.14 2.44 22.18
CA GLN A 95 0.02 3.26 20.96
C GLN A 95 -0.75 2.69 19.76
N ILE A 96 -2.02 2.33 19.94
CA ILE A 96 -2.80 1.59 18.94
C ILE A 96 -2.91 2.35 17.61
N LYS A 97 -3.06 3.69 17.66
CA LYS A 97 -3.15 4.54 16.45
C LYS A 97 -1.87 4.51 15.61
N LEU A 98 -0.71 4.60 16.27
CA LEU A 98 0.59 4.61 15.61
C LEU A 98 0.93 3.21 15.06
N MET A 99 0.59 2.17 15.83
CA MET A 99 0.74 0.77 15.42
C MET A 99 -0.11 0.47 14.19
N LEU A 100 -1.39 0.87 14.21
CA LEU A 100 -2.29 0.68 13.08
C LEU A 100 -1.77 1.41 11.82
N ALA A 101 -1.28 2.64 11.96
CA ALA A 101 -0.68 3.38 10.85
C ALA A 101 0.57 2.67 10.31
N GLY A 102 1.49 2.23 11.18
CA GLY A 102 2.70 1.49 10.78
C GLY A 102 2.39 0.17 10.08
N MET A 103 1.42 -0.60 10.60
CA MET A 103 0.94 -1.84 9.98
C MET A 103 0.34 -1.58 8.61
N THR A 104 -0.56 -0.60 8.49
CA THR A 104 -1.21 -0.25 7.22
C THR A 104 -0.18 0.16 6.17
N LEU A 105 0.78 1.01 6.55
CA LEU A 105 1.82 1.48 5.65
C LEU A 105 2.72 0.33 5.17
N THR A 106 3.06 -0.58 6.07
CA THR A 106 3.83 -1.80 5.74
C THR A 106 3.06 -2.68 4.75
N VAL A 107 1.77 -2.91 4.98
CA VAL A 107 0.92 -3.70 4.07
C VAL A 107 0.84 -3.07 2.69
N LEU A 108 0.58 -1.77 2.61
CA LEU A 108 0.49 -1.06 1.32
C LEU A 108 1.82 -1.11 0.56
N GLY A 109 2.95 -0.89 1.26
CA GLY A 109 4.27 -0.97 0.67
C GLY A 109 4.57 -2.36 0.09
N ILE A 110 4.29 -3.43 0.85
CA ILE A 110 4.47 -4.82 0.41
C ILE A 110 3.57 -5.15 -0.79
N GLN A 111 2.30 -4.71 -0.76
CA GLN A 111 1.38 -4.88 -1.90
C GLN A 111 1.92 -4.22 -3.18
N ILE A 112 2.50 -3.03 -3.08
CA ILE A 112 3.11 -2.33 -4.23
C ILE A 112 4.33 -3.10 -4.77
N ILE A 113 5.17 -3.65 -3.89
CA ILE A 113 6.32 -4.47 -4.29
C ILE A 113 5.85 -5.69 -5.07
N PHE A 114 4.92 -6.47 -4.50
CA PHE A 114 4.38 -7.66 -5.18
C PHE A 114 3.68 -7.31 -6.49
N SER A 115 2.92 -6.21 -6.51
CA SER A 115 2.28 -5.73 -7.72
C SER A 115 3.29 -5.43 -8.82
N SER A 116 4.36 -4.71 -8.48
CA SER A 116 5.41 -4.35 -9.43
C SER A 116 6.11 -5.60 -9.97
N TRP A 117 6.42 -6.54 -9.09
CA TRP A 117 7.07 -7.81 -9.46
C TRP A 117 6.19 -8.65 -10.40
N PHE A 118 4.89 -8.78 -10.11
CA PHE A 118 3.95 -9.48 -10.98
C PHE A 118 3.85 -8.85 -12.37
N LEU A 119 3.82 -7.51 -12.44
CA LEU A 119 3.83 -6.80 -13.71
C LEU A 119 5.13 -7.01 -14.50
N SER A 120 6.27 -7.12 -13.82
CA SER A 120 7.54 -7.47 -14.47
C SER A 120 7.47 -8.82 -15.16
N ILE A 121 6.91 -9.83 -14.50
CA ILE A 121 6.86 -11.19 -15.04
C ILE A 121 6.07 -11.19 -16.35
N ILE A 122 4.92 -10.51 -16.38
CA ILE A 122 4.10 -10.38 -17.60
C ILE A 122 4.81 -9.54 -18.68
N GLY A 123 5.54 -8.50 -18.28
CA GLY A 123 6.24 -7.62 -19.20
C GLY A 123 7.48 -8.25 -19.87
N ILE A 124 8.18 -9.15 -19.17
CA ILE A 124 9.38 -9.83 -19.67
C ILE A 124 9.04 -10.82 -20.80
N GLU A 125 7.86 -11.44 -20.78
CA GLU A 125 7.43 -12.43 -21.79
C GLU A 125 7.31 -11.86 -23.21
N LYS A 126 7.38 -10.53 -23.38
CA LYS A 126 7.21 -9.84 -24.68
C LYS A 126 8.40 -8.99 -25.15
N ARG A 127 9.58 -9.10 -24.51
CA ARG A 127 10.83 -8.53 -25.06
C ARG A 127 11.65 -9.60 -25.75
#